data_AF-A0A448IEK7-F1
#
_entry.id   AF-A0A448IEK7-F1
#
_cell.length_a   1.000
_cell.length_b   1.000
_cell.length_c   1.000
_cell.angle_alpha   90.00
_cell.angle_beta   90.00
_cell.angle_gamma   90.00
#
_symmetry.space_group_name_H-M   'P 1'
#
loop_
_entity.id
_entity.type
_entity.pdbx_description
1 polymer ?
#
loop_
_entity_poly.entity_id
_entity_poly.type
_entity_poly.pdbx_seq_one_letter_code
_entity_poly.pdbx_strand_id
1 'polypeptide(L)' 'MKTRSIGALQVSAVGFGAMGFSHGYGPGPTADEAIDLMRKTFDLDRAH' A
#
# COMPACT_ATOMS: atom_id res chain seq x y z
N MET A 1 4.66 9.38 8.61
CA MET A 1 4.07 8.20 9.28
C MET A 1 5.02 7.76 10.39
N LYS A 2 4.71 6.76 11.25
CA LYS A 2 5.77 6.12 12.06
C LYS A 2 6.69 5.32 11.13
N THR A 3 8.00 5.46 11.28
CA THR A 3 9.01 4.76 10.45
C THR A 3 9.85 3.78 11.25
N ARG A 4 10.46 2.81 10.59
CA ARG A 4 11.44 1.85 11.14
C ARG A 4 12.55 1.56 10.15
N SER A 5 13.70 1.10 10.66
CA SER A 5 14.83 0.71 9.83
C SER A 5 14.70 -0.75 9.38
N ILE A 6 14.97 -1.01 8.11
CA ILE A 6 15.24 -2.35 7.57
C ILE A 6 16.60 -2.28 6.86
N GLY A 7 17.64 -2.80 7.50
CA GLY A 7 19.02 -2.59 7.07
C GLY A 7 19.35 -1.09 7.05
N ALA A 8 19.80 -0.58 5.90
CA ALA A 8 20.09 0.84 5.69
C ALA A 8 18.87 1.67 5.23
N LEU A 9 17.70 1.05 5.03
CA LEU A 9 16.51 1.75 4.55
C LEU A 9 15.61 2.17 5.71
N GLN A 10 15.17 3.43 5.70
CA GLN A 10 14.04 3.89 6.52
C GLN A 10 12.74 3.66 5.77
N VAL A 11 11.84 2.89 6.36
CA VAL A 11 10.55 2.54 5.76
C VAL A 11 9.41 2.81 6.73
N SER A 12 8.18 2.89 6.22
CA SER A 12 7.00 2.99 7.06
C SER A 12 6.81 1.76 7.95
N ALA A 13 6.39 2.01 9.19
CA ALA A 13 6.13 0.95 10.18
C ALA A 13 4.90 0.10 9.81
N VAL A 14 4.07 0.58 8.88
CA VAL A 14 2.95 -0.15 8.28
C VAL A 14 3.11 -0.09 6.77
N GLY A 15 2.86 -1.21 6.10
CA GLY A 15 2.83 -1.31 4.63
C GLY A 15 1.43 -1.65 4.13
N PHE A 16 1.15 -1.31 2.88
CA PHE A 16 -0.09 -1.66 2.21
C PHE A 16 0.03 -3.01 1.49
N GLY A 17 -0.83 -3.96 1.84
CA GLY A 17 -0.87 -5.27 1.21
C GLY A 17 -1.73 -5.27 -0.05
N ALA A 18 -1.16 -5.68 -1.19
CA ALA A 18 -1.84 -5.68 -2.48
C ALA A 18 -2.32 -7.06 -2.97
N MET A 19 -2.25 -8.11 -2.13
CA MET A 19 -2.60 -9.47 -2.57
C MET A 19 -4.06 -9.61 -3.05
N GLY A 20 -4.98 -8.84 -2.46
CA GLY A 20 -6.40 -8.84 -2.84
C GLY A 20 -6.70 -8.29 -4.24
N PHE A 21 -5.70 -7.77 -4.96
CA PHE A 21 -5.84 -7.38 -6.36
C PHE A 21 -5.60 -8.54 -7.33
N SER A 22 -5.15 -9.69 -6.84
CA SER A 22 -4.91 -10.88 -7.67
C SER A 22 -6.16 -11.75 -7.79
N HIS A 23 -6.40 -12.30 -8.99
CA HIS A 23 -7.51 -13.19 -9.33
C HIS A 23 -7.61 -14.45 -8.44
N GLY A 24 -6.53 -14.82 -7.74
CA GLY A 24 -6.49 -15.97 -6.84
C GLY A 24 -7.19 -15.78 -5.49
N TYR A 25 -7.62 -14.56 -5.15
CA TYR A 25 -8.20 -14.23 -3.84
C TYR A 25 -9.71 -13.91 -3.87
N GLY A 26 -10.41 -14.24 -4.97
CA GLY A 26 -11.83 -13.94 -5.16
C GLY A 26 -12.07 -12.62 -5.89
N PRO A 27 -13.32 -12.12 -5.92
CA PRO A 27 -13.62 -10.85 -6.58
C PRO A 27 -12.92 -9.70 -5.85
N GLY A 28 -11.86 -9.19 -6.46
CA GLY A 28 -11.13 -8.00 -6.01
C GLY A 28 -11.78 -6.70 -6.48
N PRO A 29 -11.22 -5.55 -6.08
CA PRO A 29 -11.64 -4.26 -6.62
C PRO A 29 -11.41 -4.21 -8.12
N THR A 30 -12.17 -3.34 -8.80
CA THR A 30 -11.89 -2.99 -10.19
C THR A 30 -10.50 -2.37 -10.33
N ALA A 31 -9.96 -2.35 -11.54
CA ALA A 31 -8.65 -1.75 -11.81
C ALA A 31 -8.59 -0.28 -11.36
N ASP A 32 -9.65 0.49 -11.61
CA ASP A 32 -9.73 1.91 -11.23
C ASP A 32 -9.74 2.10 -9.71
N GLU A 33 -10.49 1.28 -8.98
CA GLU A 33 -10.51 1.29 -7.51
C GLU A 33 -9.15 0.89 -6.93
N ALA A 34 -8.48 -0.10 -7.53
CA ALA A 34 -7.14 -0.51 -7.11
C ALA A 34 -6.12 0.62 -7.31
N ILE A 35 -6.18 1.31 -8.46
CA ILE A 35 -5.30 2.45 -8.77
C ILE A 35 -5.54 3.60 -7.77
N ASP A 36 -6.79 3.94 -7.51
CA ASP A 36 -7.15 5.00 -6.57
C ASP A 36 -6.67 4.67 -5.14
N LEU A 37 -6.84 3.42 -4.72
CA LEU A 37 -6.39 2.95 -3.41
C LEU A 37 -4.87 3.02 -3.24
N MET A 38 -4.10 2.64 -4.28
CA MET A 38 -2.64 2.76 -4.26
C MET A 38 -2.18 4.22 -4.16
N ARG A 39 -2.81 5.13 -4.91
CA ARG A 39 -2.50 6.57 -4.87
C ARG A 39 -2.78 7.16 -3.49
N LYS A 40 -3.95 6.89 -2.92
CA LYS A 40 -4.32 7.33 -1.57
C LYS A 40 -3.35 6.82 -0.51
N THR A 41 -2.93 5.55 -0.63
CA THR A 41 -1.94 4.97 0.28
C THR A 41 -0.62 5.73 0.22
N PHE A 42 -0.14 6.05 -0.98
CA PHE A 42 1.08 6.82 -1.17
C PHE A 42 0.97 8.23 -0.59
N ASP A 43 -0.15 8.90 -0.79
CA ASP A 43 -0.39 10.24 -0.24
C ASP A 43 -0.43 10.23 1.30
N LEU A 44 -1.07 9.21 1.89
CA LEU A 44 -1.10 9.02 3.34
C LEU A 44 0.30 8.76 3.93
N ASP A 45 1.14 8.04 3.18
CA ASP A 45 2.53 7.78 3.58
C ASP A 45 3.37 9.07 3.57
N ARG A 46 3.22 9.89 2.53
CA ARG A 46 3.98 11.14 2.34
C ARG A 46 3.53 12.31 3.22
N ALA A 47 2.28 12.34 3.65
CA ALA A 47 1.72 13.49 4.36
C ALA A 47 2.29 13.71 5.79
N HIS A 48 3.28 12.92 6.24
CA HIS A 48 3.83 12.95 7.60
C HIS A 48 5.33 12.64 7.63
#